data_AF-A0A1Q7ZSL9-F1
#
_entry.id   AF-A0A1Q7ZSL9-F1
#
_cell.length_a   1.000
_cell.length_b   1.000
_cell.length_c   1.000
_cell.angle_alpha   90.00
_cell.angle_beta   90.00
_cell.angle_gamma   90.00
#
_symmetry.space_group_name_H-M   'P 1'
#
loop_
_entity.id
_entity.type
_entity.pdbx_description
1 polymer ?
#
loop_
_entity_poly.entity_id
_entity_poly.type
_entity_poly.pdbx_seq_one_letter_code
_entity_poly.pdbx_strand_id
1 'polypeptide(L)'
;MISLTLLKSTGHGAPAQTVSVFPDEVHEGEMLWVDAESPTAQELADLKNRFGLDDYAIEDVVHRNQRPKLEEYGKNVFAVIHVPDVKNRKSGIIELFVFFQKNWIITIHSDDSELIHSIDSRIRARGLSPLTTAPSPDLFFYVFLDFAVDAYYPILDDVEERLEDLDKQAITTFKTRVRRMENVVSIVTTIGGVRRKLMNLRRSLTPTRDMLGMVMRGAVPFVADSNLRSFRDVYDHSFQLLETIDNDRDRTSDVRDLYISLHSASTDNTIKVLTLVAT
;
A
#
# COMPACT_ATOMS: atom_id res chain seq x y z
N MET A 1 -17.01 -3.44 14.59
CA MET A 1 -16.94 -2.28 15.51
C MET A 1 -17.03 -1.02 14.67
N ILE A 2 -17.97 -0.12 14.96
CA ILE A 2 -18.08 1.17 14.25
C ILE A 2 -17.64 2.29 15.19
N SER A 3 -16.69 3.11 14.75
CA SER A 3 -16.29 4.34 15.43
C SER A 3 -16.69 5.56 14.61
N LEU A 4 -17.05 6.64 15.29
CA LEU A 4 -17.50 7.89 14.68
C LEU A 4 -16.61 9.03 15.17
N THR A 5 -15.98 9.73 14.23
CA THR A 5 -15.11 10.86 14.51
C THR A 5 -15.59 12.07 13.72
N LEU A 6 -16.01 13.12 14.42
CA LEU A 6 -16.42 14.38 13.83
C LEU A 6 -15.25 15.36 13.86
N LEU A 7 -14.83 15.84 12.69
CA LEU A 7 -13.83 16.89 12.53
C LEU A 7 -14.56 18.22 12.32
N LYS A 8 -14.13 19.27 13.02
CA LYS A 8 -14.76 20.60 12.94
C LYS A 8 -13.73 21.67 12.61
N SER A 9 -14.06 22.65 11.77
CA SER A 9 -13.17 23.76 11.40
C SER A 9 -12.81 24.74 12.54
N THR A 10 -13.28 24.53 13.77
CA THR A 10 -13.09 25.46 14.89
C THR A 10 -11.68 25.32 15.49
N GLY A 11 -10.76 26.23 15.13
CA GLY A 11 -9.40 26.31 15.65
C GLY A 11 -8.33 25.81 14.68
N HIS A 12 -7.05 25.92 15.05
CA HIS A 12 -5.94 25.45 14.22
C HIS A 12 -6.03 23.93 14.01
N GLY A 13 -6.28 23.51 12.76
CA GLY A 13 -6.07 22.13 12.31
C GLY A 13 -7.29 21.21 12.31
N ALA A 14 -8.50 21.70 12.53
CA ALA A 14 -9.74 20.91 12.55
C ALA A 14 -9.73 19.76 13.60
N PRO A 15 -9.95 20.05 14.90
CA PRO A 15 -9.89 19.04 15.97
C PRO A 15 -10.89 17.91 15.76
N ALA A 16 -10.42 16.69 16.04
CA ALA A 16 -11.21 15.46 15.95
C ALA A 16 -11.90 15.14 17.29
N GLN A 17 -13.21 14.93 17.24
CA GLN A 17 -14.02 14.56 18.39
C GLN A 17 -14.71 13.21 18.14
N THR A 18 -14.53 12.25 19.04
CA THR A 18 -15.31 11.00 18.99
C THR A 18 -16.76 11.27 19.38
N VAL A 19 -17.70 10.76 18.60
CA VAL A 19 -19.14 10.90 18.85
C VAL A 19 -19.74 9.51 19.10
N SER A 20 -20.68 9.40 20.04
CA SER A 20 -21.30 8.11 20.41
C SER A 20 -22.49 7.71 19.55
N VAL A 21 -23.07 8.66 18.81
CA VAL A 21 -24.23 8.47 17.95
C VAL A 21 -23.98 9.21 16.65
N PHE A 22 -24.47 8.67 15.54
CA PHE A 22 -24.41 9.39 14.28
C PHE A 22 -25.16 10.72 14.39
N PRO A 23 -24.54 11.83 13.96
CA PRO A 23 -25.21 13.12 13.95
C PRO A 23 -26.40 13.10 12.98
N ASP A 24 -27.44 13.86 13.31
CA ASP A 24 -28.62 14.04 12.45
C ASP A 24 -28.26 14.83 11.19
N GLU A 25 -27.37 15.82 11.33
CA GLU A 25 -26.81 16.62 10.23
C GLU A 25 -25.31 16.84 10.43
N VAL A 26 -24.56 16.89 9.33
CA VAL A 26 -23.15 17.33 9.32
C VAL A 26 -23.12 18.73 8.73
N HIS A 27 -22.81 19.73 9.55
CA HIS A 27 -22.90 21.14 9.19
C HIS A 27 -21.73 21.59 8.29
N GLU A 28 -21.86 22.78 7.70
CA GLU A 28 -20.79 23.40 6.92
C GLU A 28 -19.54 23.63 7.79
N GLY A 29 -18.37 23.21 7.28
CA GLY A 29 -17.13 23.23 8.04
C GLY A 29 -16.94 22.04 9.00
N GLU A 30 -17.83 21.05 8.96
CA GLU A 30 -17.69 19.78 9.65
C GLU A 30 -17.54 18.60 8.66
N MET A 31 -16.89 17.54 9.11
CA MET A 31 -16.76 16.29 8.39
C MET A 31 -16.91 15.11 9.33
N LEU A 32 -17.76 14.16 8.98
CA LEU A 32 -17.90 12.90 9.72
C LEU A 32 -17.02 11.82 9.09
N TRP A 33 -16.06 11.31 9.85
CA TRP A 33 -15.38 10.07 9.55
C TRP A 33 -16.04 8.92 10.31
N VAL A 34 -16.51 7.92 9.56
CA VAL A 34 -17.05 6.66 10.09
C VAL A 34 -16.03 5.57 9.78
N ASP A 35 -15.55 4.88 10.80
CA ASP A 35 -14.64 3.75 10.60
C ASP A 35 -15.31 2.47 11.08
N ALA A 36 -15.40 1.48 10.19
CA ALA A 36 -16.09 0.22 10.40
C ALA A 36 -15.12 -0.96 10.26
N GLU A 37 -14.63 -1.41 11.41
CA GLU A 37 -13.79 -2.60 11.53
C GLU A 37 -14.66 -3.86 11.58
N SER A 38 -14.43 -4.78 10.64
CA SER A 38 -15.10 -6.09 10.54
C SER A 38 -16.63 -6.00 10.76
N PRO A 39 -17.36 -5.12 10.03
CA PRO A 39 -18.78 -4.91 10.30
C PRO A 39 -19.60 -6.17 10.01
N THR A 40 -20.60 -6.41 10.85
CA THR A 40 -21.60 -7.45 10.63
C THR A 40 -22.47 -7.13 9.40
N ALA A 41 -23.16 -8.14 8.87
CA ALA A 41 -24.09 -7.94 7.75
C ALA A 41 -25.19 -6.91 8.07
N GLN A 42 -25.64 -6.86 9.32
CA GLN A 42 -26.63 -5.87 9.78
C GLN A 42 -26.03 -4.46 9.80
N GLU A 43 -24.83 -4.30 10.38
CA GLU A 43 -24.12 -3.01 10.40
C GLU A 43 -23.85 -2.48 8.98
N LEU A 44 -23.44 -3.35 8.05
CA LEU A 44 -23.27 -2.99 6.63
C LEU A 44 -24.59 -2.56 5.99
N ALA A 45 -25.70 -3.25 6.26
CA ALA A 45 -27.01 -2.87 5.75
C ALA A 45 -27.47 -1.52 6.32
N ASP A 46 -27.19 -1.25 7.59
CA ASP A 46 -27.52 0.02 8.26
C ASP A 46 -26.70 1.17 7.66
N LEU A 47 -25.40 0.97 7.42
CA LEU A 47 -24.54 1.94 6.73
C LEU A 47 -25.03 2.19 5.30
N LYS A 48 -25.34 1.13 4.56
CA LYS A 48 -25.90 1.21 3.20
C LYS A 48 -27.14 2.07 3.16
N ASN A 49 -28.12 1.78 4.01
CA ASN A 49 -29.38 2.50 4.05
C ASN A 49 -29.21 3.96 4.51
N ARG A 50 -28.35 4.20 5.50
CA ARG A 50 -28.13 5.54 6.07
C ARG A 50 -27.42 6.48 5.10
N PHE A 51 -26.38 6.00 4.42
CA PHE A 51 -25.54 6.83 3.55
C PHE A 51 -25.89 6.69 2.06
N GLY A 52 -26.85 5.83 1.73
CA GLY A 52 -27.23 5.55 0.35
C GLY A 52 -26.07 4.94 -0.44
N LEU A 53 -25.39 3.95 0.14
CA LEU A 53 -24.29 3.23 -0.51
C LEU A 53 -24.86 2.29 -1.58
N ASP A 54 -24.16 2.17 -2.70
CA ASP A 54 -24.60 1.35 -3.83
C ASP A 54 -24.52 -0.15 -3.54
N ASP A 55 -25.46 -0.91 -4.10
CA ASP A 55 -25.57 -2.36 -3.92
C ASP A 55 -24.33 -3.09 -4.43
N TYR A 56 -23.78 -2.69 -5.58
CA TYR A 56 -22.59 -3.31 -6.16
C TYR A 56 -21.34 -3.00 -5.34
N ALA A 57 -21.23 -1.79 -4.81
CA ALA A 57 -20.12 -1.42 -3.94
C ALA A 57 -20.16 -2.17 -2.60
N ILE A 58 -21.36 -2.40 -2.02
CA ILE A 58 -21.51 -3.24 -0.82
C ILE A 58 -21.21 -4.71 -1.13
N GLU A 59 -21.62 -5.21 -2.31
CA GLU A 59 -21.28 -6.55 -2.76
C GLU A 59 -19.76 -6.76 -2.82
N ASP A 60 -19.01 -5.77 -3.30
CA ASP A 60 -17.55 -5.80 -3.33
C ASP A 60 -16.90 -5.83 -1.95
N VAL A 61 -17.45 -5.07 -0.98
CA VAL A 61 -17.00 -5.09 0.43
C VAL A 61 -17.19 -6.48 1.04
N VAL A 62 -18.29 -7.16 0.71
CA VAL A 62 -18.61 -8.50 1.23
C VAL A 62 -17.75 -9.58 0.59
N HIS A 63 -17.57 -9.55 -0.73
CA HIS A 63 -16.86 -10.60 -1.46
C HIS A 63 -15.34 -10.46 -1.42
N ARG A 64 -14.82 -9.24 -1.17
CA ARG A 64 -13.38 -8.95 -1.09
C ARG A 64 -12.60 -9.34 -2.36
N ASN A 65 -11.27 -9.34 -2.27
CA ASN A 65 -10.34 -9.67 -3.36
C ASN A 65 -10.54 -8.77 -4.60
N GLN A 66 -10.81 -7.51 -4.32
CA GLN A 66 -11.00 -6.46 -5.30
C GLN A 66 -9.64 -5.91 -5.74
N ARG A 67 -9.61 -5.26 -6.91
CA ARG A 67 -8.45 -4.47 -7.30
C ARG A 67 -8.65 -3.03 -6.85
N PRO A 68 -7.57 -2.26 -6.63
CA PRO A 68 -7.71 -0.83 -6.41
C PRO A 68 -8.48 -0.20 -7.56
N LYS A 69 -9.50 0.56 -7.20
CA LYS A 69 -10.41 1.21 -8.13
C LYS A 69 -11.06 2.42 -7.46
N LEU A 70 -11.61 3.30 -8.29
CA LEU A 70 -12.32 4.50 -7.87
C LEU A 70 -13.48 4.70 -8.82
N GLU A 71 -14.70 4.60 -8.29
CA GLU A 71 -15.93 4.54 -9.05
C GLU A 71 -16.95 5.53 -8.46
N GLU A 72 -17.65 6.23 -9.35
CA GLU A 72 -18.77 7.10 -8.97
C GLU A 72 -20.06 6.28 -8.94
N TYR A 73 -20.74 6.29 -7.79
CA TYR A 73 -22.05 5.69 -7.63
C TYR A 73 -23.07 6.75 -7.23
N GLY A 74 -23.52 7.51 -8.23
CA GLY A 74 -24.62 8.49 -8.11
C GLY A 74 -24.36 9.61 -7.10
N LYS A 75 -24.51 9.32 -5.80
CA LYS A 75 -24.38 10.28 -4.70
C LYS A 75 -23.02 10.28 -4.02
N ASN A 76 -22.24 9.21 -4.13
CA ASN A 76 -20.95 9.06 -3.43
C ASN A 76 -19.91 8.41 -4.36
N VAL A 77 -18.66 8.49 -3.93
CA VAL A 77 -17.53 7.82 -4.58
C VAL A 77 -17.14 6.62 -3.74
N PHE A 78 -16.92 5.49 -4.40
CA PHE A 78 -16.39 4.26 -3.83
C PHE A 78 -14.95 4.05 -4.29
N ALA A 79 -14.06 3.76 -3.35
CA ALA A 79 -12.68 3.43 -3.62
C ALA A 79 -12.29 2.12 -2.93
N VAL A 80 -11.43 1.37 -3.59
CA VAL A 80 -10.70 0.26 -2.99
C VAL A 80 -9.23 0.66 -2.94
N ILE A 81 -8.63 0.67 -1.76
CA ILE A 81 -7.21 0.96 -1.55
C ILE A 81 -6.54 -0.33 -1.10
N HIS A 82 -5.41 -0.64 -1.74
CA HIS A 82 -4.53 -1.71 -1.30
C HIS A 82 -3.45 -1.18 -0.38
N VAL A 83 -3.37 -1.77 0.82
CA VAL A 83 -2.37 -1.45 1.83
C VAL A 83 -1.49 -2.68 2.06
N PRO A 84 -0.18 -2.59 1.87
CA PRO A 84 0.72 -3.70 2.22
C PRO A 84 0.65 -4.03 3.72
N ASP A 85 0.63 -5.31 4.06
CA ASP A 85 0.66 -5.77 5.46
C ASP A 85 2.10 -5.71 6.02
N VAL A 86 2.45 -4.55 6.59
CA VAL A 86 3.77 -4.29 7.17
C VAL A 86 4.00 -5.13 8.44
N LYS A 87 2.98 -5.29 9.31
CA LYS A 87 3.10 -6.02 10.59
C LYS A 87 3.58 -7.45 10.40
N ASN A 88 2.99 -8.17 9.46
CA ASN A 88 3.34 -9.57 9.26
C ASN A 88 4.56 -9.75 8.34
N ARG A 89 5.07 -8.67 7.72
CA ARG A 89 6.11 -8.68 6.66
C ARG A 89 5.85 -9.70 5.55
N LYS A 90 4.61 -10.17 5.45
CA LYS A 90 4.14 -11.03 4.37
C LYS A 90 3.80 -10.08 3.24
N SER A 91 4.00 -10.50 2.00
CA SER A 91 3.49 -9.77 0.82
C SER A 91 1.95 -9.83 0.74
N GLY A 92 1.26 -9.88 1.89
CA GLY A 92 -0.17 -9.80 2.00
C GLY A 92 -0.61 -8.36 1.73
N ILE A 93 -1.78 -8.25 1.14
CA ILE A 93 -2.41 -6.97 0.85
C ILE A 93 -3.71 -6.92 1.64
N ILE A 94 -3.88 -5.83 2.35
CA ILE A 94 -5.10 -5.50 3.09
C ILE A 94 -5.93 -4.59 2.19
N GLU A 95 -7.22 -4.89 2.10
CA GLU A 95 -8.19 -4.07 1.38
C GLU A 95 -8.82 -3.08 2.35
N LEU A 96 -8.68 -1.80 2.02
CA LEU A 96 -9.41 -0.72 2.65
C LEU A 96 -10.47 -0.22 1.67
N PHE A 97 -11.73 -0.40 2.03
CA PHE A 97 -12.85 0.13 1.28
C PHE A 97 -13.18 1.51 1.80
N VAL A 98 -13.31 2.48 0.90
CA VAL A 98 -13.59 3.86 1.25
C VAL A 98 -14.80 4.35 0.47
N PHE A 99 -15.77 4.91 1.18
CA PHE A 99 -16.87 5.66 0.58
C PHE A 99 -16.73 7.11 1.01
N PHE A 100 -16.91 8.07 0.10
CA PHE A 100 -16.92 9.47 0.51
C PHE A 100 -17.82 10.35 -0.34
N GLN A 101 -18.25 11.45 0.28
CA GLN A 101 -19.03 12.53 -0.31
C GLN A 101 -18.53 13.87 0.26
N LYS A 102 -19.27 14.97 0.08
CA LYS A 102 -18.87 16.33 0.49
C LYS A 102 -18.59 16.48 1.99
N ASN A 103 -19.32 15.79 2.87
CA ASN A 103 -19.27 16.03 4.33
C ASN A 103 -18.96 14.77 5.15
N TRP A 104 -18.72 13.63 4.51
CA TRP A 104 -18.43 12.40 5.22
C TRP A 104 -17.52 11.47 4.42
N ILE A 105 -16.83 10.62 5.15
CA ILE A 105 -15.99 9.54 4.64
C ILE A 105 -16.18 8.31 5.53
N ILE A 106 -16.38 7.15 4.92
CA ILE A 106 -16.55 5.86 5.58
C ILE A 106 -15.39 4.97 5.18
N THR A 107 -14.69 4.40 6.15
CA THR A 107 -13.70 3.35 5.96
C THR A 107 -14.28 2.02 6.43
N ILE A 108 -14.11 0.97 5.62
CA ILE A 108 -14.47 -0.40 6.00
C ILE A 108 -13.24 -1.28 5.78
N HIS A 109 -12.87 -2.03 6.80
CA HIS A 109 -11.73 -2.95 6.76
C HIS A 109 -12.01 -4.21 7.57
N SER A 110 -11.18 -5.22 7.34
CA SER A 110 -11.47 -6.60 7.74
C SER A 110 -10.96 -7.00 9.11
N ASP A 111 -9.87 -6.38 9.53
CA ASP A 111 -9.08 -6.69 10.72
C ASP A 111 -8.50 -5.39 11.28
N ASP A 112 -7.88 -5.47 12.46
CA ASP A 112 -7.13 -4.40 13.12
C ASP A 112 -6.11 -3.74 12.16
N SER A 113 -6.44 -2.55 11.66
CA SER A 113 -5.67 -1.87 10.62
C SER A 113 -4.69 -0.86 11.23
N GLU A 114 -3.39 -1.16 11.13
CA GLU A 114 -2.34 -0.23 11.58
C GLU A 114 -2.39 1.11 10.85
N LEU A 115 -2.78 1.09 9.57
CA LEU A 115 -2.96 2.30 8.79
C LEU A 115 -4.08 3.18 9.36
N ILE A 116 -5.22 2.58 9.74
CA ILE A 116 -6.33 3.31 10.36
C ILE A 116 -5.89 3.92 11.70
N HIS A 117 -5.20 3.15 12.54
CA HIS A 117 -4.68 3.65 13.84
C HIS A 117 -3.68 4.78 13.68
N SER A 118 -2.80 4.69 12.69
CA SER A 118 -1.79 5.70 12.40
C SER A 118 -2.43 7.00 11.92
N ILE A 119 -3.46 6.89 11.07
CA ILE A 119 -4.24 8.04 10.60
C ILE A 119 -5.07 8.63 11.74
N ASP A 120 -5.78 7.82 12.52
CA ASP A 120 -6.54 8.30 13.68
C ASP A 120 -5.64 9.06 14.66
N SER A 121 -4.46 8.51 14.98
CA SER A 121 -3.46 9.15 15.84
C SER A 121 -2.97 10.49 15.27
N ARG A 122 -2.65 10.53 13.97
CA ARG A 122 -2.25 11.77 13.27
C ARG A 122 -3.36 12.83 13.36
N ILE A 123 -4.59 12.43 13.05
CA ILE A 123 -5.74 13.30 12.96
C ILE A 123 -6.15 13.82 14.35
N ARG A 124 -6.04 13.01 15.41
CA ARG A 124 -6.25 13.50 16.78
C ARG A 124 -5.16 14.47 17.22
N ALA A 125 -3.91 14.26 16.80
CA ALA A 125 -2.78 15.09 17.21
C ALA A 125 -2.75 16.47 16.51
N ARG A 126 -3.08 16.53 15.22
CA ARG A 126 -2.91 17.74 14.39
C ARG A 126 -4.08 18.04 13.45
N GLY A 127 -5.10 17.18 13.45
CA GLY A 127 -6.15 17.12 12.44
C GLY A 127 -5.58 17.15 11.03
N LEU A 128 -6.17 17.96 10.15
CA LEU A 128 -5.72 18.09 8.77
C LEU A 128 -4.65 19.15 8.56
N SER A 129 -4.12 19.76 9.63
CA SER A 129 -2.98 20.69 9.51
C SER A 129 -1.69 19.96 9.10
N PRO A 130 -0.86 20.55 8.23
CA PRO A 130 -0.97 21.87 7.59
C PRO A 130 -1.69 21.84 6.23
N LEU A 131 -2.27 20.70 5.83
CA LEU A 131 -2.91 20.54 4.51
C LEU A 131 -4.07 21.53 4.34
N THR A 132 -4.89 21.68 5.38
CA THR A 132 -6.04 22.59 5.38
C THR A 132 -6.44 22.99 6.80
N THR A 133 -7.09 24.14 6.93
CA THR A 133 -7.72 24.62 8.17
C THR A 133 -9.15 24.09 8.35
N ALA A 134 -9.84 23.77 7.25
CA ALA A 134 -11.19 23.22 7.25
C ALA A 134 -11.17 21.74 6.83
N PRO A 135 -11.95 20.87 7.48
CA PRO A 135 -11.95 19.46 7.14
C PRO A 135 -12.55 19.21 5.75
N SER A 136 -11.94 18.30 4.99
CA SER A 136 -12.31 18.01 3.60
C SER A 136 -12.18 16.51 3.32
N PRO A 137 -13.27 15.81 2.94
CA PRO A 137 -13.24 14.37 2.71
C PRO A 137 -12.28 13.91 1.62
N ASP A 138 -12.09 14.71 0.57
CA ASP A 138 -11.11 14.42 -0.48
C ASP A 138 -9.66 14.52 0.02
N LEU A 139 -9.32 15.51 0.85
CA LEU A 139 -8.01 15.57 1.50
C LEU A 139 -7.84 14.44 2.50
N PHE A 140 -8.90 14.03 3.20
CA PHE A 140 -8.86 12.89 4.09
C PHE A 140 -8.66 11.58 3.31
N PHE A 141 -9.29 11.44 2.14
CA PHE A 141 -9.04 10.37 1.18
C PHE A 141 -7.59 10.37 0.67
N TYR A 142 -7.04 11.55 0.35
CA TYR A 142 -5.61 11.69 0.06
C TYR A 142 -4.74 11.18 1.21
N VAL A 143 -5.06 11.49 2.47
CA VAL A 143 -4.30 10.98 3.63
C VAL A 143 -4.30 9.44 3.69
N PHE A 144 -5.41 8.77 3.36
CA PHE A 144 -5.44 7.31 3.27
C PHE A 144 -4.54 6.79 2.15
N LEU A 145 -4.55 7.43 0.98
CA LEU A 145 -3.72 7.04 -0.16
C LEU A 145 -2.22 7.25 0.12
N ASP A 146 -1.87 8.39 0.73
CA ASP A 146 -0.52 8.76 1.14
C ASP A 146 0.07 7.70 2.07
N PHE A 147 -0.64 7.38 3.17
CA PHE A 147 -0.23 6.33 4.11
C PHE A 147 -0.18 4.94 3.46
N ALA A 148 -1.10 4.63 2.54
CA ALA A 148 -1.13 3.34 1.86
C ALA A 148 0.06 3.16 0.90
N VAL A 149 0.46 4.24 0.21
CA VAL A 149 1.63 4.25 -0.68
C VAL A 149 2.92 4.25 0.14
N ASP A 150 2.99 4.99 1.23
CA ASP A 150 4.16 5.02 2.11
C ASP A 150 4.45 3.66 2.77
N ALA A 151 3.42 2.85 3.02
CA ALA A 151 3.55 1.50 3.55
C ALA A 151 4.34 0.53 2.63
N TYR A 152 4.60 0.90 1.37
CA TYR A 152 5.48 0.13 0.49
C TYR A 152 6.97 0.30 0.82
N TYR A 153 7.40 1.47 1.32
CA TYR A 153 8.82 1.76 1.56
C TYR A 153 9.48 0.76 2.53
N PRO A 154 8.95 0.51 3.75
CA PRO A 154 9.60 -0.43 4.68
C PRO A 154 9.76 -1.84 4.11
N ILE A 155 8.83 -2.25 3.23
CA ILE A 155 8.86 -3.56 2.59
C ILE A 155 9.90 -3.62 1.48
N LEU A 156 10.12 -2.52 0.77
CA LEU A 156 11.17 -2.36 -0.23
C LEU A 156 12.55 -2.25 0.41
N ASP A 157 12.70 -1.49 1.50
CA ASP A 157 13.95 -1.41 2.26
C ASP A 157 14.42 -2.82 2.69
N ASP A 158 13.50 -3.64 3.21
CA ASP A 158 13.74 -5.06 3.54
C ASP A 158 14.18 -5.90 2.30
N VAL A 159 13.67 -5.57 1.11
CA VAL A 159 14.05 -6.25 -0.15
C VAL A 159 15.43 -5.81 -0.60
N GLU A 160 15.72 -4.51 -0.56
CA GLU A 160 17.02 -3.94 -0.92
C GLU A 160 18.13 -4.50 -0.03
N GLU A 161 17.93 -4.53 1.30
CA GLU A 161 18.87 -5.14 2.25
C GLU A 161 19.13 -6.60 1.89
N ARG A 162 18.08 -7.35 1.53
CA ARG A 162 18.22 -8.76 1.14
C ARG A 162 18.99 -8.93 -0.18
N LEU A 163 18.82 -8.01 -1.13
CA LEU A 163 19.59 -8.01 -2.38
C LEU A 163 21.07 -7.69 -2.13
N GLU A 164 21.36 -6.72 -1.28
CA GLU A 164 22.74 -6.42 -0.87
C GLU A 164 23.43 -7.60 -0.18
N ASP A 165 22.71 -8.32 0.67
CA ASP A 165 23.22 -9.53 1.31
C ASP A 165 23.54 -10.63 0.30
N LEU A 166 22.70 -10.78 -0.74
CA LEU A 166 22.95 -11.72 -1.83
C LEU A 166 24.18 -11.33 -2.64
N ASP A 167 24.37 -10.03 -2.92
CA ASP A 167 25.56 -9.49 -3.59
C ASP A 167 26.84 -9.79 -2.79
N LYS A 168 26.84 -9.51 -1.48
CA LYS A 168 27.97 -9.77 -0.58
C LYS A 168 28.30 -11.27 -0.50
N GLN A 169 27.28 -12.13 -0.45
CA GLN A 169 27.45 -13.58 -0.45
C GLN A 169 28.08 -14.08 -1.76
N ALA A 170 27.77 -13.46 -2.90
CA ALA A 170 28.31 -13.87 -4.19
C ALA A 170 29.83 -13.64 -4.24
N ILE A 171 30.26 -12.46 -3.78
CA ILE A 171 31.66 -12.04 -3.72
C ILE A 171 32.46 -12.90 -2.72
N THR A 172 31.88 -13.20 -1.55
CA THR A 172 32.56 -13.99 -0.51
C THR A 172 32.66 -15.48 -0.87
N THR A 173 31.62 -16.05 -1.48
CA THR A 173 31.63 -17.46 -1.96
C THR A 173 32.75 -17.71 -2.98
N PHE A 174 33.12 -16.71 -3.79
CA PHE A 174 34.28 -16.80 -4.68
C PHE A 174 35.61 -16.90 -3.92
N LYS A 175 35.75 -16.21 -2.79
CA LYS A 175 36.99 -16.19 -1.99
C LYS A 175 37.22 -17.48 -1.21
N THR A 176 36.17 -18.13 -0.72
CA THR A 176 36.27 -19.32 0.14
C THR A 176 35.86 -20.59 -0.61
N ARG A 177 36.86 -21.33 -1.10
CA ARG A 177 36.79 -22.50 -2.03
C ARG A 177 35.92 -23.70 -1.58
N VAL A 178 35.18 -23.65 -0.46
CA VAL A 178 34.85 -24.85 0.36
C VAL A 178 33.36 -25.25 0.44
N ARG A 179 32.39 -24.49 -0.06
CA ARG A 179 30.96 -24.91 0.01
C ARG A 179 30.22 -24.67 -1.31
N ARG A 180 30.33 -25.61 -2.25
CA ARG A 180 30.07 -25.34 -3.68
C ARG A 180 28.73 -25.83 -4.26
N MET A 181 27.94 -26.67 -3.57
CA MET A 181 26.70 -27.20 -4.16
C MET A 181 25.43 -26.93 -3.35
N GLU A 182 25.46 -27.09 -2.01
CA GLU A 182 24.30 -26.82 -1.14
C GLU A 182 23.88 -25.33 -1.14
N ASN A 183 24.80 -24.43 -1.48
CA ASN A 183 24.54 -22.98 -1.47
C ASN A 183 23.77 -22.50 -2.71
N VAL A 184 23.97 -23.07 -3.90
CA VAL A 184 23.42 -22.53 -5.15
C VAL A 184 21.89 -22.64 -5.18
N VAL A 185 21.35 -23.80 -4.81
CA VAL A 185 19.90 -24.01 -4.75
C VAL A 185 19.25 -23.06 -3.73
N SER A 186 19.89 -22.88 -2.57
CA SER A 186 19.43 -21.94 -1.52
C SER A 186 19.41 -20.49 -2.01
N ILE A 187 20.47 -20.06 -2.71
CA ILE A 187 20.58 -18.71 -3.28
C ILE A 187 19.52 -18.48 -4.36
N VAL A 188 19.39 -19.40 -5.33
CA VAL A 188 18.39 -19.29 -6.40
C VAL A 188 16.98 -19.27 -5.83
N THR A 189 16.71 -20.07 -4.80
CA THR A 189 15.42 -20.07 -4.08
C THR A 189 15.17 -18.73 -3.39
N THR A 190 16.20 -18.16 -2.75
CA THR A 190 16.11 -16.83 -2.11
C THR A 190 15.82 -15.73 -3.14
N ILE A 191 16.57 -15.70 -4.25
CA ILE A 191 16.35 -14.77 -5.37
C ILE A 191 14.92 -14.91 -5.91
N GLY A 192 14.45 -16.15 -6.11
CA GLY A 192 13.08 -16.42 -6.55
C GLY A 192 12.03 -15.89 -5.57
N GLY A 193 12.28 -16.00 -4.26
CA GLY A 193 11.45 -15.42 -3.21
C GLY A 193 11.37 -13.90 -3.28
N VAL A 194 12.53 -13.23 -3.41
CA VAL A 194 12.61 -11.77 -3.57
C VAL A 194 11.86 -11.31 -4.82
N ARG A 195 12.11 -11.96 -5.96
CA ARG A 195 11.42 -11.66 -7.22
C ARG A 195 9.91 -11.80 -7.10
N ARG A 196 9.42 -12.84 -6.42
CA ARG A 196 7.98 -13.03 -6.17
C ARG A 196 7.42 -11.91 -5.30
N LYS A 197 8.14 -11.49 -4.26
CA LYS A 197 7.74 -10.37 -3.39
C LYS A 197 7.62 -9.07 -4.20
N LEU A 198 8.61 -8.72 -5.00
CA LEU A 198 8.59 -7.55 -5.90
C LEU A 198 7.42 -7.58 -6.88
N MET A 199 7.12 -8.74 -7.49
CA MET A 199 5.99 -8.88 -8.40
C MET A 199 4.64 -8.73 -7.71
N ASN A 200 4.51 -9.18 -6.46
CA ASN A 200 3.31 -8.95 -5.66
C ASN A 200 3.11 -7.46 -5.35
N LEU A 201 4.19 -6.76 -4.97
CA LEU A 201 4.13 -5.30 -4.73
C LEU A 201 3.75 -4.54 -6.00
N ARG A 202 4.39 -4.84 -7.14
CA ARG A 202 4.05 -4.24 -8.43
C ARG A 202 2.58 -4.43 -8.78
N ARG A 203 2.09 -5.68 -8.67
CA ARG A 203 0.71 -6.03 -9.00
C ARG A 203 -0.30 -5.30 -8.12
N SER A 204 0.07 -5.00 -6.88
CA SER A 204 -0.77 -4.27 -5.93
C SER A 204 -0.73 -2.75 -6.15
N LEU A 205 0.44 -2.19 -6.46
CA LEU A 205 0.62 -0.74 -6.59
C LEU A 205 0.20 -0.18 -7.96
N THR A 206 0.35 -0.97 -9.03
CA THR A 206 0.02 -0.51 -10.40
C THR A 206 -1.42 0.02 -10.53
N PRO A 207 -2.45 -0.71 -10.04
CA PRO A 207 -3.83 -0.21 -10.14
C PRO A 207 -4.06 1.05 -9.29
N THR A 208 -3.38 1.20 -8.14
CA THR A 208 -3.43 2.44 -7.34
C THR A 208 -2.90 3.63 -8.12
N ARG A 209 -1.78 3.46 -8.83
CA ARG A 209 -1.24 4.50 -9.72
C ARG A 209 -2.21 4.86 -10.83
N ASP A 210 -2.87 3.87 -11.44
CA ASP A 210 -3.83 4.10 -12.51
C ASP A 210 -5.09 4.83 -12.02
N MET A 211 -5.56 4.48 -10.82
CA MET A 211 -6.63 5.15 -10.09
C MET A 211 -6.28 6.62 -9.80
N LEU A 212 -5.09 6.89 -9.28
CA LEU A 212 -4.59 8.27 -9.07
C LEU A 212 -4.51 9.05 -10.38
N GLY A 213 -4.15 8.38 -11.48
CA GLY A 213 -4.21 8.97 -12.82
C GLY A 213 -5.61 9.42 -13.24
N MET A 214 -6.67 8.72 -12.81
CA MET A 214 -8.07 9.14 -13.04
C MET A 214 -8.41 10.41 -12.25
N VAL A 215 -7.99 10.49 -10.98
CA VAL A 215 -8.15 11.69 -10.14
C VAL A 215 -7.50 12.91 -10.81
N MET A 216 -6.29 12.75 -11.34
CA MET A 216 -5.55 13.83 -12.03
C MET A 216 -6.21 14.35 -13.30
N ARG A 217 -7.09 13.56 -13.93
CA ARG A 217 -7.86 13.99 -15.11
C ARG A 217 -9.14 14.74 -14.76
N GLY A 218 -9.43 14.94 -13.47
CA GLY A 218 -10.68 15.58 -13.02
C GLY A 218 -11.91 14.72 -13.23
N ALA A 219 -11.74 13.40 -13.37
CA ALA A 219 -12.83 12.46 -13.67
C ALA A 219 -13.59 11.97 -12.41
N VAL A 220 -13.26 12.52 -11.23
CA VAL A 220 -13.75 12.01 -9.94
C VAL A 220 -14.54 13.12 -9.23
N PRO A 221 -15.83 12.91 -8.94
CA PRO A 221 -16.62 13.86 -8.17
C PRO A 221 -16.06 14.07 -6.75
N PHE A 222 -16.42 15.20 -6.14
CA PHE A 222 -16.07 15.57 -4.77
C PHE A 222 -14.57 15.79 -4.49
N VAL A 223 -13.69 15.59 -5.46
CA VAL A 223 -12.29 16.02 -5.38
C VAL A 223 -12.19 17.45 -5.92
N ALA A 224 -11.73 18.39 -5.09
CA ALA A 224 -11.59 19.78 -5.50
C ALA A 224 -10.31 19.99 -6.32
N ASP A 225 -10.38 20.83 -7.36
CA ASP A 225 -9.22 21.19 -8.20
C ASP A 225 -8.05 21.76 -7.39
N SER A 226 -8.35 22.51 -6.32
CA SER A 226 -7.35 23.06 -5.40
C SER A 226 -6.53 21.98 -4.68
N ASN A 227 -7.10 20.78 -4.51
CA ASN A 227 -6.51 19.68 -3.77
C ASN A 227 -5.76 18.70 -4.69
N LEU A 228 -5.88 18.83 -6.01
CA LEU A 228 -5.18 17.96 -6.99
C LEU A 228 -3.66 17.97 -6.80
N ARG A 229 -3.08 19.03 -6.23
CA ARG A 229 -1.65 19.06 -5.91
C ARG A 229 -1.26 17.96 -4.91
N SER A 230 -2.09 17.69 -3.90
CA SER A 230 -1.82 16.64 -2.91
C SER A 230 -1.89 15.25 -3.54
N PHE A 231 -2.90 14.99 -4.37
CA PHE A 231 -3.00 13.71 -5.07
C PHE A 231 -1.89 13.50 -6.11
N ARG A 232 -1.36 14.58 -6.72
CA ARG A 232 -0.19 14.50 -7.61
C ARG A 232 1.05 13.99 -6.88
N ASP A 233 1.26 14.43 -5.65
CA ASP A 233 2.38 13.98 -4.81
C ASP A 233 2.35 12.45 -4.62
N VAL A 234 1.18 11.90 -4.24
CA VAL A 234 1.01 10.45 -4.11
C VAL A 234 1.17 9.73 -5.46
N TYR A 235 0.69 10.33 -6.55
CA TYR A 235 0.88 9.78 -7.88
C TYR A 235 2.37 9.68 -8.24
N ASP A 236 3.14 10.74 -7.99
CA ASP A 236 4.58 10.78 -8.26
C ASP A 236 5.34 9.77 -7.36
N HIS A 237 4.99 9.66 -6.07
CA HIS A 237 5.54 8.65 -5.17
C HIS A 237 5.21 7.22 -5.63
N SER A 238 3.97 6.96 -6.05
CA SER A 238 3.56 5.65 -6.57
C SER A 238 4.32 5.27 -7.85
N PHE A 239 4.62 6.27 -8.69
CA PHE A 239 5.41 6.09 -9.90
C PHE A 239 6.87 5.75 -9.56
N GLN A 240 7.49 6.51 -8.66
CA GLN A 240 8.86 6.27 -8.21
C GLN A 240 9.02 4.88 -7.58
N LEU A 241 8.08 4.47 -6.73
CA LEU A 241 8.05 3.12 -6.14
C LEU A 241 7.97 2.02 -7.21
N LEU A 242 7.15 2.21 -8.26
CA LEU A 242 7.06 1.25 -9.37
C LEU A 242 8.39 1.15 -10.15
N GLU A 243 9.10 2.26 -10.35
CA GLU A 243 10.42 2.26 -10.97
C GLU A 243 11.45 1.53 -10.09
N THR A 244 11.48 1.79 -8.79
CA THR A 244 12.34 1.06 -7.83
C THR A 244 12.06 -0.44 -7.87
N ILE A 245 10.79 -0.84 -7.85
CA ILE A 245 10.39 -2.25 -7.93
C ILE A 245 10.90 -2.90 -9.24
N ASP A 246 10.81 -2.20 -10.37
CA ASP A 246 11.30 -2.71 -11.65
C ASP A 246 12.82 -2.83 -11.67
N ASN A 247 13.53 -1.84 -11.14
CA ASN A 247 14.99 -1.84 -11.03
C ASN A 247 15.49 -2.99 -10.15
N ASP A 248 14.90 -3.19 -8.98
CA ASP A 248 15.25 -4.31 -8.09
C ASP A 248 14.93 -5.66 -8.71
N ARG A 249 13.84 -5.75 -9.47
CA ARG A 249 13.49 -6.96 -10.20
C ARG A 249 14.55 -7.29 -11.24
N ASP A 250 15.09 -6.30 -11.93
CA ASP A 250 16.15 -6.51 -12.92
C ASP A 250 17.48 -6.86 -12.23
N ARG A 251 17.81 -6.19 -11.11
CA ARG A 251 18.94 -6.54 -10.24
C ARG A 251 18.88 -7.99 -9.75
N THR A 252 17.69 -8.54 -9.46
CA THR A 252 17.56 -9.97 -9.09
C THR A 252 18.05 -10.91 -10.21
N SER A 253 17.91 -10.50 -11.47
CA SER A 253 18.37 -11.27 -12.63
C SER A 253 19.90 -11.18 -12.74
N ASP A 254 20.47 -9.99 -12.58
CA ASP A 254 21.91 -9.76 -12.60
C ASP A 254 22.63 -10.56 -11.51
N VAL A 255 22.11 -10.53 -10.28
CA VAL A 255 22.62 -11.31 -9.15
C VAL A 255 22.63 -12.80 -9.47
N ARG A 256 21.52 -13.32 -10.00
CA ARG A 256 21.40 -14.74 -10.37
C ARG A 256 22.43 -15.13 -11.43
N ASP A 257 22.58 -14.31 -12.47
CA ASP A 257 23.45 -14.61 -13.60
C ASP A 257 24.94 -14.51 -13.17
N LEU A 258 25.27 -13.59 -12.26
CA LEU A 258 26.57 -13.53 -11.60
C LEU A 258 26.85 -14.80 -10.78
N TYR A 259 25.89 -15.30 -10.00
CA TYR A 259 26.04 -16.57 -9.28
C TYR A 259 26.27 -17.76 -10.19
N ILE A 260 25.51 -17.87 -11.29
CA ILE A 260 25.69 -18.94 -12.28
C ILE A 260 27.09 -18.86 -12.90
N SER A 261 27.51 -17.66 -13.29
CA SER A 261 28.83 -17.43 -13.90
C SER A 261 29.98 -17.79 -12.95
N LEU A 262 29.90 -17.37 -11.68
CA LEU A 262 30.89 -17.71 -10.66
C LEU A 262 30.93 -19.21 -10.37
N HIS A 263 29.79 -19.88 -10.38
CA HIS A 263 29.72 -21.33 -10.23
C HIS A 263 30.41 -22.05 -11.41
N SER A 264 30.11 -21.68 -12.65
CA SER A 264 30.75 -22.25 -13.85
C SER A 264 32.27 -22.02 -13.88
N ALA A 265 32.75 -20.82 -13.53
CA ALA A 265 34.19 -20.54 -13.47
C ALA A 265 34.90 -21.40 -12.41
N SER A 266 34.23 -21.66 -11.29
CA SER A 266 34.74 -22.53 -10.22
C SER A 266 34.82 -24.00 -10.63
N THR A 267 33.82 -24.51 -11.36
CA THR A 267 33.85 -25.88 -11.92
C THR A 267 34.97 -26.04 -12.94
N ASP A 268 35.14 -25.07 -13.84
CA ASP A 268 36.22 -25.08 -14.84
C ASP A 268 37.60 -25.10 -14.20
N ASN A 269 37.82 -24.29 -13.16
CA ASN A 269 39.07 -24.30 -12.42
C ASN A 269 39.32 -25.63 -11.69
N THR A 270 38.26 -26.27 -11.20
CA THR A 270 38.38 -27.58 -10.52
C THR A 270 38.76 -28.68 -11.51
N ILE A 271 38.17 -28.67 -12.70
CA ILE A 271 38.54 -29.59 -13.80
C ILE A 271 40.00 -29.37 -14.20
N LYS A 272 40.42 -28.12 -14.43
CA LYS A 272 41.82 -27.79 -14.78
C LYS A 272 42.84 -28.31 -13.75
N VAL A 273 42.56 -28.17 -12.46
CA VAL A 273 43.43 -28.68 -11.39
C VAL A 273 43.48 -30.21 -11.40
N LEU A 274 42.32 -30.87 -11.53
CA LEU A 274 42.27 -32.34 -11.62
C LEU A 274 43.03 -32.87 -12.84
N THR A 275 42.89 -32.21 -14.00
CA THR A 275 43.64 -32.55 -15.22
C THR A 275 45.15 -32.40 -15.02
N LEU A 276 45.58 -31.34 -14.33
CA LEU A 276 47.01 -31.05 -14.09
C LEU A 276 47.66 -31.99 -13.06
N VAL A 277 46.89 -32.56 -12.12
CA VAL A 277 47.37 -33.59 -11.18
C VAL A 277 47.35 -35.00 -11.80
N ALA A 278 46.50 -35.22 -12.80
CA ALA A 278 46.37 -36.51 -13.50
C ALA A 278 47.33 -36.68 -14.70
N THR A 279 48.08 -35.64 -15.07
CA THR A 279 49.10 -35.64 -16.14
C THR A 279 50.48 -35.56 -15.53
#